data_AF-A0A8H3LDS7-F1
#
_entry.id   AF-A0A8H3LDS7-F1
#
_cell.length_a   1.000
_cell.length_b   1.000
_cell.length_c   1.000
_cell.angle_alpha   90.00
_cell.angle_beta   90.00
_cell.angle_gamma   90.00
#
_symmetry.space_group_name_H-M   'P 1'
#
loop_
_entity.id
_entity.type
_entity.pdbx_description
1 polymer ?
#
loop_
_entity_poly.entity_id
_entity_poly.type
_entity_poly.pdbx_seq_one_letter_code
_entity_poly.pdbx_strand_id
1 'polypeptide(L)'
;MNNLTDCYLKGIGTEKDYNKAFDWHQKVAEKSYKNLESTKKNFHWYQKEAENGNEDAMVTVAICYQLGEETEKNLEKAVHWYQKAAENAAENGYEEAMHNLANCYMDGIGIEKNFENAVCWYQKAAENAENDKANFENKVELCNECKKLYIDYQWCQQCNSRRFQKDFSKWTSKNEFIDNFIQEAQLNAKNSYEVLEWIPFDKLSNINYHDKGGFSEIHKAIWLDGPIYSWDFDKQRWNRWKFQMGYEIILKILNNSSNLSSKFLDEV
;
A
#
# COMPACT_ATOMS: atom_id res chain seq x y z
N MET A 1 -15.50 29.89 -19.20
CA MET A 1 -15.60 31.37 -19.08
C MET A 1 -14.19 31.91 -19.09
N ASN A 2 -13.83 32.81 -20.01
CA ASN A 2 -12.52 33.47 -19.99
C ASN A 2 -12.49 34.45 -18.81
N ASN A 3 -11.43 34.43 -17.99
CA ASN A 3 -11.29 35.39 -16.90
C ASN A 3 -11.02 36.80 -17.47
N LEU A 4 -11.36 37.86 -16.74
CA LEU A 4 -11.25 39.23 -17.27
C LEU A 4 -9.79 39.61 -17.60
N THR A 5 -8.82 38.97 -16.95
CA THR A 5 -7.39 39.08 -17.31
C THR A 5 -7.12 38.57 -18.72
N ASP A 6 -7.65 37.41 -19.11
CA ASP A 6 -7.52 36.85 -20.45
C ASP A 6 -8.12 37.78 -21.50
N CYS A 7 -9.21 38.47 -21.17
CA CYS A 7 -9.80 39.47 -22.05
C CYS A 7 -8.84 40.64 -22.31
N TYR A 8 -8.19 41.19 -21.29
CA TYR A 8 -7.20 42.27 -21.44
C TYR A 8 -5.89 41.82 -22.10
N LEU A 9 -5.44 40.60 -21.86
CA LEU A 9 -4.21 40.06 -22.46
C LEU A 9 -4.37 39.74 -23.95
N LYS A 10 -5.54 39.25 -24.34
CA LYS A 10 -5.83 38.78 -25.70
C LYS A 10 -6.65 39.78 -26.53
N GLY A 11 -7.11 40.88 -25.92
CA GLY A 11 -7.95 41.89 -26.56
C GLY A 11 -9.35 41.36 -26.91
N ILE A 12 -9.85 40.37 -26.16
CA ILE A 12 -11.14 39.75 -26.44
C ILE A 12 -12.23 40.63 -25.82
N GLY A 13 -12.94 41.40 -26.65
CA GLY A 13 -14.01 42.30 -26.20
C GLY A 13 -13.51 43.57 -25.49
N THR A 14 -12.21 43.83 -25.49
CA THR A 14 -11.57 45.04 -24.96
C THR A 14 -10.25 45.30 -25.69
N GLU A 15 -9.69 46.50 -25.60
CA GLU A 15 -8.35 46.76 -26.12
C GLU A 15 -7.29 46.02 -25.31
N LYS A 16 -6.22 45.60 -25.98
CA LYS A 16 -5.12 44.89 -25.35
C LYS A 16 -4.38 45.82 -24.38
N ASP A 17 -4.47 45.54 -23.09
CA ASP A 17 -3.98 46.42 -22.04
C ASP A 17 -3.33 45.59 -20.93
N TYR A 18 -2.01 45.46 -21.03
CA TYR A 18 -1.21 44.63 -20.13
C TYR A 18 -1.15 45.19 -18.71
N ASN A 19 -1.22 46.51 -18.55
CA ASN A 19 -1.21 47.15 -17.24
C ASN A 19 -2.54 46.87 -16.51
N LYS A 20 -3.68 46.96 -17.21
CA LYS A 20 -4.96 46.55 -16.63
C LYS A 20 -5.03 45.06 -16.33
N ALA A 21 -4.44 44.22 -17.17
CA ALA A 21 -4.36 42.78 -16.89
C ALA A 21 -3.57 42.49 -15.60
N PHE A 22 -2.45 43.18 -15.39
CA PHE A 22 -1.62 43.05 -14.20
C PHE A 22 -2.35 43.55 -12.94
N ASP A 23 -2.96 44.74 -12.98
CA ASP A 23 -3.74 45.30 -11.86
C ASP A 23 -4.91 44.40 -11.46
N TRP A 24 -5.58 43.78 -12.43
CA TRP A 24 -6.68 42.84 -12.15
C TRP A 24 -6.16 41.56 -11.53
N HIS A 25 -5.03 41.03 -12.00
CA HIS A 25 -4.37 39.88 -11.38
C HIS A 25 -3.97 40.16 -9.94
N GLN A 26 -3.40 41.34 -9.66
CA GLN A 26 -2.97 41.73 -8.34
C GLN A 26 -4.17 41.88 -7.39
N LYS A 27 -5.28 42.50 -7.84
CA LYS A 27 -6.51 42.60 -7.03
C LYS A 27 -7.15 41.25 -6.72
N VAL A 28 -7.11 40.31 -7.68
CA VAL A 28 -7.55 38.93 -7.44
C VAL A 28 -6.64 38.26 -6.42
N ALA A 29 -5.33 38.38 -6.57
CA ALA A 29 -4.36 37.82 -5.62
C ALA A 29 -4.49 38.40 -4.21
N GLU A 30 -4.71 39.72 -4.06
CA GLU A 30 -4.95 40.37 -2.76
C GLU A 30 -6.27 39.93 -2.11
N LYS A 31 -7.31 39.66 -2.92
CA LYS A 31 -8.58 39.10 -2.43
C LYS A 31 -8.42 37.64 -1.99
N SER A 32 -7.59 36.88 -2.70
CA SER A 32 -7.17 35.52 -2.30
C SER A 32 -6.34 35.54 -1.02
N TYR A 33 -5.48 36.55 -0.84
CA TYR A 33 -4.62 36.71 0.34
C TYR A 33 -5.40 37.13 1.60
N LYS A 34 -6.46 37.94 1.45
CA LYS A 34 -7.39 38.24 2.55
C LYS A 34 -8.22 37.03 3.01
N ASN A 35 -8.39 36.02 2.18
CA ASN A 35 -8.98 34.73 2.59
C ASN A 35 -7.99 33.86 3.39
N LEU A 36 -6.68 34.17 3.39
CA LEU A 36 -5.64 33.42 4.11
C LEU A 36 -5.57 33.76 5.62
N GLU A 37 -6.16 34.86 6.07
CA GLU A 37 -6.23 35.13 7.52
C GLU A 37 -7.36 34.33 8.20
N SER A 38 -8.23 33.69 7.40
CA SER A 38 -9.22 32.72 7.86
C SER A 38 -8.71 31.27 7.85
N THR A 39 -7.50 30.97 7.34
CA THR A 39 -7.00 29.58 7.19
C THR A 39 -6.26 29.01 8.40
N LYS A 40 -5.68 29.81 9.30
CA LYS A 40 -5.19 29.30 10.60
C LYS A 40 -6.29 28.71 11.48
N LYS A 41 -7.54 29.19 11.32
CA LYS A 41 -8.73 28.59 11.95
C LYS A 41 -9.13 27.24 11.34
N ASN A 42 -8.64 26.91 10.13
CA ASN A 42 -8.95 25.64 9.45
C ASN A 42 -8.08 24.48 9.96
N PHE A 43 -6.79 24.66 10.23
CA PHE A 43 -5.94 23.52 10.66
C PHE A 43 -6.43 22.88 11.96
N HIS A 44 -6.78 23.67 12.97
CA HIS A 44 -7.29 23.14 14.23
C HIS A 44 -8.65 22.44 14.06
N TRP A 45 -9.50 22.95 13.16
CA TRP A 45 -10.78 22.30 12.84
C TRP A 45 -10.56 20.96 12.12
N TYR A 46 -9.71 20.92 11.09
CA TYR A 46 -9.34 19.68 10.41
C TYR A 46 -8.66 18.68 11.35
N GLN A 47 -7.82 19.13 12.27
CA GLN A 47 -7.22 18.24 13.27
C GLN A 47 -8.30 17.60 14.15
N LYS A 48 -9.30 18.36 14.59
CA LYS A 48 -10.42 17.83 15.37
C LYS A 48 -11.27 16.84 14.56
N GLU A 49 -11.56 17.14 13.30
CA GLU A 49 -12.31 16.23 12.42
C GLU A 49 -11.51 14.96 12.12
N ALA A 50 -10.20 15.07 11.91
CA ALA A 50 -9.29 13.94 11.73
C ALA A 50 -9.22 13.07 13.00
N GLU A 51 -9.27 13.67 14.18
CA GLU A 51 -9.36 12.95 15.46
C GLU A 51 -10.71 12.22 15.60
N ASN A 52 -11.79 12.77 15.04
CA ASN A 52 -13.13 12.17 15.00
C ASN A 52 -13.30 11.09 13.92
N GLY A 53 -12.25 10.81 13.13
CA GLY A 53 -12.28 9.74 12.12
C GLY A 53 -12.50 10.21 10.68
N ASN A 54 -12.67 11.51 10.43
CA ASN A 54 -12.89 12.02 9.06
C ASN A 54 -11.62 11.89 8.20
N GLU A 55 -11.71 11.14 7.11
CA GLU A 55 -10.58 10.76 6.26
C GLU A 55 -10.03 11.93 5.44
N ASP A 56 -10.90 12.76 4.85
CA ASP A 56 -10.52 14.01 4.16
C ASP A 56 -9.70 14.92 5.05
N ALA A 57 -10.13 15.04 6.32
CA ALA A 57 -9.46 15.85 7.32
C ALA A 57 -8.10 15.24 7.69
N MET A 58 -7.98 13.91 7.78
CA MET A 58 -6.68 13.25 8.01
C MET A 58 -5.70 13.52 6.86
N VAL A 59 -6.14 13.40 5.60
CA VAL A 59 -5.30 13.71 4.42
C VAL A 59 -4.90 15.18 4.42
N THR A 60 -5.83 16.09 4.72
CA THR A 60 -5.57 17.53 4.80
C THR A 60 -4.54 17.85 5.90
N VAL A 61 -4.68 17.26 7.09
CA VAL A 61 -3.73 17.43 8.20
C VAL A 61 -2.35 16.88 7.83
N ALA A 62 -2.29 15.74 7.12
CA ALA A 62 -1.04 15.17 6.64
C ALA A 62 -0.32 16.11 5.66
N ILE A 63 -1.04 16.70 4.71
CA ILE A 63 -0.50 17.67 3.75
C ILE A 63 0.03 18.91 4.47
N CYS A 64 -0.71 19.45 5.45
CA CYS A 64 -0.25 20.59 6.26
C CYS A 64 1.07 20.28 6.96
N TYR A 65 1.21 19.11 7.56
CA TYR A 65 2.46 18.67 8.18
C TYR A 65 3.58 18.43 7.15
N GLN A 66 3.27 17.95 5.94
CA GLN A 66 4.26 17.71 4.90
C GLN A 66 4.83 19.02 4.33
N LEU A 67 3.97 20.01 4.10
CA LEU A 67 4.34 21.30 3.50
C LEU A 67 4.85 22.30 4.55
N GLY A 68 4.43 22.18 5.81
CA GLY A 68 4.66 23.22 6.82
C GLY A 68 3.81 24.46 6.58
N GLU A 69 2.69 24.31 5.87
CA GLU A 69 1.72 25.37 5.67
C GLU A 69 0.70 25.30 6.82
N GLU A 70 0.43 26.44 7.46
CA GLU A 70 -0.46 26.56 8.64
C GLU A 70 0.02 25.89 9.95
N THR A 71 1.05 25.03 9.89
CA THR A 71 1.71 24.39 11.05
C THR A 71 3.21 24.18 10.81
N GLU A 72 3.96 23.73 11.81
CA GLU A 72 5.37 23.37 11.64
C GLU A 72 5.51 22.07 10.81
N LYS A 73 6.40 22.10 9.81
CA LYS A 73 6.67 20.94 8.96
C LYS A 73 7.13 19.73 9.79
N ASN A 74 6.44 18.60 9.64
CA ASN A 74 6.76 17.35 10.32
C ASN A 74 6.39 16.15 9.45
N LEU A 75 7.39 15.56 8.79
CA LEU A 75 7.15 14.47 7.83
C LEU A 75 6.68 13.17 8.52
N GLU A 76 7.14 12.88 9.73
CA GLU A 76 6.71 11.69 10.49
C GLU A 76 5.22 11.77 10.86
N LYS A 77 4.75 12.95 11.29
CA LYS A 77 3.33 13.19 11.54
C LYS A 77 2.51 13.14 10.26
N ALA A 78 3.05 13.61 9.13
CA ALA A 78 2.38 13.48 7.85
C ALA A 78 2.16 12.00 7.49
N VAL A 79 3.21 11.18 7.59
CA VAL A 79 3.10 9.73 7.37
C VAL A 79 2.10 9.08 8.31
N HIS A 80 2.13 9.42 9.60
CA HIS A 80 1.18 8.89 10.59
C HIS A 80 -0.28 9.13 10.18
N TRP A 81 -0.61 10.35 9.74
CA TRP A 81 -1.95 10.69 9.31
C TRP A 81 -2.33 10.06 7.96
N TYR A 82 -1.41 9.99 7.00
CA TYR A 82 -1.64 9.24 5.75
C TYR A 82 -1.89 7.76 6.01
N GLN A 83 -1.14 7.14 6.93
CA GLN A 83 -1.33 5.74 7.30
C GLN A 83 -2.67 5.52 7.98
N LYS A 84 -3.02 6.37 8.96
CA LYS A 84 -4.32 6.30 9.63
C LYS A 84 -5.49 6.47 8.64
N ALA A 85 -5.36 7.42 7.69
CA ALA A 85 -6.37 7.63 6.64
C ALA A 85 -6.46 6.42 5.70
N ALA A 86 -5.33 5.89 5.24
CA ALA A 86 -5.26 4.73 4.34
C ALA A 86 -5.80 3.44 4.99
N GLU A 87 -5.60 3.26 6.29
CA GLU A 87 -6.12 2.11 7.05
C GLU A 87 -7.63 2.23 7.32
N ASN A 88 -8.13 3.43 7.65
CA ASN A 88 -9.58 3.69 7.80
C ASN A 88 -10.34 3.60 6.48
N ALA A 89 -9.68 3.91 5.36
CA ALA A 89 -10.24 3.88 4.02
C ALA A 89 -10.65 2.49 3.51
N ALA A 90 -10.39 1.41 4.26
CA ALA A 90 -10.80 0.05 3.92
C ALA A 90 -12.33 -0.11 3.76
N GLU A 91 -13.13 0.84 4.25
CA GLU A 91 -14.59 0.83 4.10
C GLU A 91 -15.13 1.84 3.06
N ASN A 92 -14.36 2.86 2.61
CA ASN A 92 -14.86 3.93 1.72
C ASN A 92 -13.76 4.61 0.84
N GLY A 93 -12.96 3.86 0.08
CA GLY A 93 -12.45 4.36 -1.21
C GLY A 93 -11.46 5.55 -1.22
N TYR A 94 -10.73 5.84 -0.13
CA TYR A 94 -9.75 6.94 -0.14
C TYR A 94 -8.42 6.56 -0.81
N GLU A 95 -8.44 6.53 -2.14
CA GLU A 95 -7.27 6.30 -3.00
C GLU A 95 -6.12 7.29 -2.72
N GLU A 96 -6.46 8.55 -2.45
CA GLU A 96 -5.47 9.63 -2.27
C GLU A 96 -4.54 9.39 -1.07
N ALA A 97 -5.08 8.91 0.06
CA ALA A 97 -4.29 8.60 1.25
C ALA A 97 -3.31 7.45 0.98
N MET A 98 -3.78 6.39 0.32
CA MET A 98 -2.97 5.23 -0.05
C MET A 98 -1.86 5.62 -1.03
N HIS A 99 -2.16 6.45 -2.03
CA HIS A 99 -1.20 6.94 -3.00
C HIS A 99 -0.13 7.83 -2.36
N ASN A 100 -0.53 8.71 -1.43
CA ASN A 100 0.40 9.57 -0.71
C ASN A 100 1.30 8.79 0.25
N LEU A 101 0.77 7.76 0.93
CA LEU A 101 1.56 6.86 1.75
C LEU A 101 2.55 6.03 0.91
N ALA A 102 2.11 5.56 -0.26
CA ALA A 102 2.97 4.85 -1.20
C ALA A 102 4.13 5.72 -1.70
N ASN A 103 3.88 7.00 -1.99
CA ASN A 103 4.92 7.98 -2.30
C ASN A 103 5.90 8.16 -1.13
N CYS A 104 5.40 8.24 0.11
CA CYS A 104 6.27 8.36 1.28
C CYS A 104 7.24 7.18 1.39
N TYR A 105 6.76 5.95 1.15
CA TYR A 105 7.61 4.77 1.09
C TYR A 105 8.53 4.72 -0.13
N MET A 106 8.11 5.21 -1.29
CA MET A 106 8.94 5.23 -2.51
C MET A 106 10.14 6.16 -2.36
N ASP A 107 9.92 7.33 -1.77
CA ASP A 107 10.91 8.41 -1.70
C ASP A 107 11.58 8.53 -0.32
N GLY A 108 11.11 7.79 0.68
CA GLY A 108 11.62 7.87 2.05
C GLY A 108 11.25 9.17 2.76
N ILE A 109 10.03 9.69 2.51
CA ILE A 109 9.56 10.95 3.06
C ILE A 109 8.95 10.70 4.43
N GLY A 110 9.65 11.06 5.51
CA GLY A 110 9.15 10.90 6.88
C GLY A 110 9.04 9.46 7.37
N ILE A 111 9.46 8.50 6.54
CA ILE A 111 9.52 7.07 6.82
C ILE A 111 10.70 6.46 6.07
N GLU A 112 11.18 5.30 6.52
CA GLU A 112 12.21 4.56 5.81
C GLU A 112 11.73 4.17 4.41
N LYS A 113 12.59 4.40 3.42
CA LYS A 113 12.32 4.05 2.03
C LYS A 113 12.12 2.54 1.89
N ASN A 114 10.97 2.13 1.40
CA ASN A 114 10.61 0.74 1.21
C ASN A 114 9.74 0.57 -0.05
N PHE A 115 10.34 0.03 -1.12
CA PHE A 115 9.64 -0.15 -2.38
C PHE A 115 8.52 -1.20 -2.31
N GLU A 116 8.64 -2.22 -1.46
CA GLU A 116 7.64 -3.27 -1.30
C GLU A 116 6.35 -2.70 -0.70
N ASN A 117 6.48 -1.90 0.36
CA ASN A 117 5.36 -1.20 0.96
C ASN A 117 4.76 -0.16 0.01
N ALA A 118 5.59 0.57 -0.75
CA ALA A 118 5.09 1.51 -1.76
C ALA A 118 4.21 0.78 -2.80
N VAL A 119 4.69 -0.32 -3.36
CA VAL A 119 3.95 -1.11 -4.35
C VAL A 119 2.67 -1.70 -3.75
N CYS A 120 2.71 -2.20 -2.51
CA CYS A 120 1.55 -2.71 -1.78
C CYS A 120 0.45 -1.64 -1.66
N TRP A 121 0.79 -0.42 -1.25
CA TRP A 121 -0.19 0.66 -1.10
C TRP A 121 -0.71 1.20 -2.43
N TYR A 122 0.11 1.26 -3.48
CA TYR A 122 -0.38 1.62 -4.83
C TYR A 122 -1.42 0.64 -5.36
N GLN A 123 -1.26 -0.65 -5.07
CA GLN A 123 -2.20 -1.65 -5.52
C GLN A 123 -3.50 -1.62 -4.75
N LYS A 124 -3.43 -1.46 -3.42
CA LYS A 124 -4.64 -1.24 -2.61
C LYS A 124 -5.44 -0.04 -3.12
N ALA A 125 -4.76 1.05 -3.50
CA ALA A 125 -5.40 2.21 -4.11
C ALA A 125 -6.09 1.87 -5.44
N ALA A 126 -5.41 1.14 -6.33
CA ALA A 126 -5.96 0.75 -7.63
C ALA A 126 -7.15 -0.23 -7.50
N GLU A 127 -7.11 -1.16 -6.54
CA GLU A 127 -8.19 -2.11 -6.26
C GLU A 127 -9.43 -1.39 -5.70
N ASN A 128 -9.22 -0.44 -4.78
CA ASN A 128 -10.32 0.40 -4.28
C ASN A 128 -10.94 1.28 -5.37
N ALA A 129 -10.13 1.81 -6.30
CA ALA A 129 -10.64 2.57 -7.45
C ALA A 129 -11.54 1.74 -8.38
N GLU A 130 -11.28 0.45 -8.49
CA GLU A 130 -12.10 -0.50 -9.24
C GLU A 130 -13.36 -0.91 -8.47
N ASN A 131 -13.24 -1.04 -7.14
CA ASN A 131 -14.36 -1.34 -6.25
C ASN A 131 -15.34 -0.16 -6.10
N ASP A 132 -14.88 1.09 -6.14
CA ASP A 132 -15.75 2.29 -6.09
C ASP A 132 -16.67 2.41 -7.31
N LYS A 133 -16.24 1.91 -8.47
CA LYS A 133 -17.12 1.75 -9.66
C LYS A 133 -18.14 0.62 -9.49
N ALA A 134 -17.87 -0.36 -8.62
CA ALA A 134 -18.76 -1.47 -8.31
C ALA A 134 -19.69 -1.18 -7.10
N ASN A 135 -19.42 -0.12 -6.33
CA ASN A 135 -20.02 0.13 -5.00
C ASN A 135 -21.33 0.91 -4.97
N PHE A 136 -22.06 1.07 -6.08
CA PHE A 136 -23.46 1.51 -5.99
C PHE A 136 -24.40 0.41 -5.46
N GLU A 137 -23.93 -0.83 -5.35
CA GLU A 137 -24.74 -1.94 -4.82
C GLU A 137 -23.89 -2.87 -3.93
N ASN A 138 -23.61 -2.41 -2.71
CA ASN A 138 -23.53 -3.20 -1.48
C ASN A 138 -23.42 -4.73 -1.69
N LYS A 139 -22.23 -5.22 -2.04
CA LYS A 139 -22.02 -6.64 -2.36
C LYS A 139 -21.10 -7.26 -1.32
N VAL A 140 -21.72 -7.90 -0.34
CA VAL A 140 -21.20 -9.06 0.38
C VAL A 140 -20.19 -9.81 -0.53
N GLU A 141 -18.91 -9.73 -0.23
CA GLU A 141 -17.88 -10.37 -1.06
C GLU A 141 -17.94 -11.88 -0.84
N LEU A 142 -18.48 -12.57 -1.84
CA LEU A 142 -18.71 -14.01 -1.83
C LEU A 142 -17.63 -14.72 -2.61
N CYS A 143 -17.04 -15.76 -2.02
CA CYS A 143 -16.04 -16.59 -2.67
C CYS A 143 -16.58 -17.10 -4.02
N ASN A 144 -15.80 -16.92 -5.09
CA ASN A 144 -16.23 -17.26 -6.44
C ASN A 144 -16.67 -18.72 -6.59
N GLU A 145 -16.11 -19.62 -5.79
CA GLU A 145 -16.38 -21.05 -5.82
C GLU A 145 -17.50 -21.50 -4.87
N CYS A 146 -17.41 -21.19 -3.56
CA CYS A 146 -18.37 -21.71 -2.57
C CYS A 146 -19.44 -20.72 -2.12
N LYS A 147 -19.41 -19.48 -2.63
CA LYS A 147 -20.37 -18.42 -2.32
C LYS A 147 -20.50 -18.13 -0.82
N LYS A 148 -19.44 -18.33 -0.04
CA LYS A 148 -19.33 -17.91 1.36
C LYS A 148 -18.59 -16.58 1.46
N LEU A 149 -18.93 -15.82 2.49
CA LEU A 149 -18.21 -14.61 2.90
C LEU A 149 -16.71 -14.89 3.05
N TYR A 150 -15.90 -13.95 2.58
CA TYR A 150 -14.47 -13.88 2.86
C TYR A 150 -14.08 -12.46 3.26
N ILE A 151 -12.85 -12.31 3.78
CA ILE A 151 -12.37 -11.07 4.40
C ILE A 151 -11.53 -10.23 3.43
N ASP A 152 -10.85 -10.85 2.45
CA ASP A 152 -10.14 -10.19 1.35
C ASP A 152 -9.85 -11.20 0.21
N TYR A 153 -9.71 -10.69 -1.02
CA TYR A 153 -9.44 -11.42 -2.28
C TYR A 153 -10.55 -12.36 -2.74
N GLN A 154 -10.67 -12.61 -4.05
CA GLN A 154 -11.74 -13.41 -4.70
C GLN A 154 -11.93 -14.90 -4.25
N TRP A 155 -11.44 -15.32 -3.08
CA TRP A 155 -11.46 -16.68 -2.55
C TRP A 155 -11.61 -16.71 -1.00
N CYS A 156 -12.16 -17.79 -0.44
CA CYS A 156 -12.24 -17.99 1.02
C CYS A 156 -11.28 -19.08 1.53
N GLN A 157 -10.97 -19.05 2.83
CA GLN A 157 -10.11 -20.01 3.53
C GLN A 157 -10.42 -21.47 3.14
N GLN A 158 -11.69 -21.89 3.22
CA GLN A 158 -12.09 -23.28 2.95
C GLN A 158 -11.76 -23.75 1.53
N CYS A 159 -11.93 -22.88 0.53
CA CYS A 159 -11.60 -23.21 -0.85
C CYS A 159 -10.09 -23.31 -1.05
N ASN A 160 -9.31 -22.45 -0.38
CA ASN A 160 -7.86 -22.49 -0.47
C ASN A 160 -7.24 -23.69 0.23
N SER A 161 -7.72 -24.05 1.42
CA SER A 161 -7.27 -25.28 2.10
C SER A 161 -7.42 -26.49 1.17
N ARG A 162 -8.54 -26.60 0.44
CA ARG A 162 -8.76 -27.69 -0.55
C ARG A 162 -7.81 -27.62 -1.75
N ARG A 163 -7.44 -26.42 -2.21
CA ARG A 163 -6.48 -26.24 -3.31
C ARG A 163 -5.08 -26.64 -2.88
N PHE A 164 -4.63 -26.15 -1.72
CA PHE A 164 -3.34 -26.52 -1.17
C PHE A 164 -3.23 -28.04 -0.96
N GLN A 165 -4.27 -28.68 -0.42
CA GLN A 165 -4.31 -30.14 -0.27
C GLN A 165 -4.07 -30.91 -1.57
N LYS A 166 -4.56 -30.40 -2.71
CA LYS A 166 -4.31 -31.02 -4.03
C LYS A 166 -2.87 -30.84 -4.50
N ASP A 167 -2.21 -29.79 -4.02
CA ASP A 167 -0.91 -29.33 -4.49
C ASP A 167 0.22 -29.57 -3.49
N PHE A 168 -0.02 -30.17 -2.32
CA PHE A 168 1.01 -30.37 -1.28
C PHE A 168 2.30 -31.03 -1.80
N SER A 169 2.18 -31.96 -2.75
CA SER A 169 3.34 -32.62 -3.37
C SER A 169 4.24 -31.66 -4.16
N LYS A 170 3.76 -30.47 -4.56
CA LYS A 170 4.55 -29.44 -5.25
C LYS A 170 5.45 -28.63 -4.31
N TRP A 171 5.20 -28.67 -3.00
CA TRP A 171 5.82 -27.79 -2.00
C TRP A 171 6.71 -28.55 -1.01
N THR A 172 7.17 -29.75 -1.38
CA THR A 172 7.96 -30.58 -0.47
C THR A 172 9.42 -30.13 -0.40
N SER A 173 9.91 -30.06 0.83
CA SER A 173 11.30 -29.84 1.20
C SER A 173 12.11 -31.14 1.30
N LYS A 174 11.46 -32.31 1.19
CA LYS A 174 11.96 -33.65 1.57
C LYS A 174 12.21 -33.82 3.07
N ASN A 175 11.76 -32.87 3.90
CA ASN A 175 11.76 -32.96 5.35
C ASN A 175 10.31 -32.99 5.85
N GLU A 176 9.89 -34.12 6.41
CA GLU A 176 8.51 -34.34 6.85
C GLU A 176 8.04 -33.29 7.88
N PHE A 177 8.93 -32.85 8.78
CA PHE A 177 8.58 -31.86 9.79
C PHE A 177 8.32 -30.48 9.19
N ILE A 178 9.20 -30.03 8.28
CA ILE A 178 9.03 -28.75 7.57
C ILE A 178 7.79 -28.81 6.68
N ASP A 179 7.59 -29.92 5.98
CA ASP A 179 6.46 -30.10 5.09
C ASP A 179 5.14 -30.06 5.87
N ASN A 180 5.06 -30.70 7.04
CA ASN A 180 3.89 -30.65 7.91
C ASN A 180 3.63 -29.22 8.42
N PHE A 181 4.66 -28.50 8.86
CA PHE A 181 4.52 -27.11 9.30
C PHE A 181 3.98 -26.19 8.20
N ILE A 182 4.53 -26.30 6.99
CA ILE A 182 4.07 -25.51 5.83
C ILE A 182 2.63 -25.86 5.48
N GLN A 183 2.28 -27.15 5.47
CA GLN A 183 0.92 -27.60 5.17
C GLN A 183 -0.09 -27.09 6.21
N GLU A 184 0.25 -27.14 7.50
CA GLU A 184 -0.59 -26.58 8.57
C GLU A 184 -0.79 -25.07 8.39
N ALA A 185 0.26 -24.31 8.09
CA ALA A 185 0.15 -22.88 7.81
C ALA A 185 -0.76 -22.62 6.59
N GLN A 186 -0.56 -23.36 5.49
CA GLN A 186 -1.38 -23.25 4.27
C GLN A 186 -2.87 -23.55 4.51
N LEU A 187 -3.18 -24.52 5.36
CA LEU A 187 -4.56 -24.87 5.69
C LEU A 187 -5.26 -23.81 6.53
N ASN A 188 -4.49 -23.10 7.37
CA ASN A 188 -4.99 -22.11 8.31
C ASN A 188 -4.97 -20.67 7.76
N ALA A 189 -4.18 -20.40 6.71
CA ALA A 189 -4.04 -19.08 6.09
C ALA A 189 -5.39 -18.46 5.68
N LYS A 190 -5.64 -17.23 6.14
CA LYS A 190 -6.88 -16.48 5.86
C LYS A 190 -6.80 -15.66 4.59
N ASN A 191 -5.59 -15.29 4.18
CA ASN A 191 -5.28 -14.49 3.00
C ASN A 191 -3.92 -14.95 2.41
N SER A 192 -3.49 -14.33 1.31
CA SER A 192 -2.27 -14.70 0.60
C SER A 192 -0.96 -14.37 1.36
N TYR A 193 -0.99 -13.39 2.26
CA TYR A 193 0.19 -12.98 3.05
C TYR A 193 0.54 -13.98 4.16
N GLU A 194 -0.44 -14.77 4.60
CA GLU A 194 -0.25 -15.81 5.62
C GLU A 194 0.21 -17.15 5.04
N VAL A 195 0.30 -17.27 3.70
CA VAL A 195 0.68 -18.54 3.07
C VAL A 195 2.19 -18.73 3.12
N LEU A 196 2.60 -19.84 3.71
CA LEU A 196 3.98 -20.31 3.65
C LEU A 196 4.20 -21.23 2.45
N GLU A 197 5.40 -21.14 1.89
CA GLU A 197 5.87 -22.05 0.84
C GLU A 197 7.33 -22.44 1.01
N TRP A 198 7.65 -23.67 0.62
CA TRP A 198 9.03 -24.11 0.51
C TRP A 198 9.65 -23.55 -0.78
N ILE A 199 10.74 -22.79 -0.64
CA ILE A 199 11.48 -22.22 -1.76
C ILE A 199 12.79 -22.99 -1.94
N PRO A 200 12.95 -23.76 -3.03
CA PRO A 200 14.21 -24.41 -3.34
C PRO A 200 15.34 -23.39 -3.56
N PHE A 201 16.54 -23.71 -3.08
CA PHE A 201 17.68 -22.78 -3.14
C PHE A 201 18.05 -22.35 -4.56
N ASP A 202 17.83 -23.21 -5.57
CA ASP A 202 18.05 -22.91 -7.00
C ASP A 202 17.05 -21.90 -7.57
N LYS A 203 15.99 -21.54 -6.82
CA LYS A 203 15.07 -20.45 -7.15
C LYS A 203 15.52 -19.09 -6.63
N LEU A 204 16.64 -19.05 -5.92
CA LEU A 204 17.23 -17.85 -5.36
C LEU A 204 18.47 -17.44 -6.17
N SER A 205 18.61 -16.14 -6.37
CA SER A 205 19.75 -15.54 -7.07
C SER A 205 20.23 -14.29 -6.34
N ASN A 206 21.43 -13.81 -6.66
CA ASN A 206 22.01 -12.60 -6.06
C ASN A 206 21.96 -12.61 -4.52
N ILE A 207 22.32 -13.75 -3.91
CA ILE A 207 22.36 -13.89 -2.45
C ILE A 207 23.57 -13.13 -1.93
N ASN A 208 23.31 -12.04 -1.20
CA ASN A 208 24.34 -11.15 -0.67
C ASN A 208 24.12 -10.94 0.82
N TYR A 209 25.22 -10.97 1.58
CA TYR A 209 25.19 -10.59 2.99
C TYR A 209 24.67 -9.16 3.15
N HIS A 210 23.75 -8.97 4.08
CA HIS A 210 23.14 -7.67 4.36
C HIS A 210 23.53 -7.16 5.75
N ASP A 211 23.31 -7.97 6.79
CA ASP A 211 23.59 -7.58 8.16
C ASP A 211 23.71 -8.79 9.10
N LYS A 212 24.15 -8.56 10.34
CA LYS A 212 24.15 -9.54 11.42
C LYS A 212 22.81 -9.47 12.17
N GLY A 213 22.04 -10.55 12.10
CA GLY A 213 20.85 -10.74 12.94
C GLY A 213 21.22 -11.22 14.35
N GLY A 214 20.24 -11.20 15.27
CA GLY A 214 20.45 -11.63 16.65
C GLY A 214 20.97 -13.06 16.77
N PHE A 215 20.37 -14.00 16.02
CA PHE A 215 20.71 -15.42 16.04
C PHE A 215 21.17 -16.00 14.69
N SER A 216 21.20 -15.18 13.64
CA SER A 216 21.45 -15.59 12.25
C SER A 216 22.18 -14.51 11.47
N GLU A 217 22.79 -14.89 10.35
CA GLU A 217 23.17 -13.89 9.35
C GLU A 217 21.95 -13.50 8.53
N ILE A 218 21.80 -12.21 8.24
CA ILE A 218 20.75 -11.68 7.37
C ILE A 218 21.36 -11.46 5.99
N HIS A 219 20.75 -12.09 5.00
CA HIS A 219 21.12 -11.96 3.59
C HIS A 219 19.93 -11.41 2.80
N LYS A 220 20.21 -10.72 1.70
CA LYS A 220 19.21 -10.37 0.69
C LYS A 220 19.37 -11.28 -0.51
N ALA A 221 18.27 -11.67 -1.12
CA ALA A 221 18.26 -12.49 -2.32
C ALA A 221 17.12 -12.10 -3.25
N ILE A 222 17.24 -12.49 -4.51
CA ILE A 222 16.19 -12.36 -5.51
C ILE A 222 15.56 -13.73 -5.72
N TRP A 223 14.27 -13.84 -5.40
CA TRP A 223 13.44 -14.98 -5.67
C TRP A 223 12.80 -14.88 -7.06
N LEU A 224 13.12 -15.84 -7.93
CA LEU A 224 12.80 -15.79 -9.35
C LEU A 224 11.32 -16.03 -9.67
N ASP A 225 10.62 -16.80 -8.83
CA ASP A 225 9.22 -17.15 -9.04
C ASP A 225 8.27 -16.17 -8.34
N GLY A 226 8.69 -15.58 -7.22
CA GLY A 226 7.95 -14.59 -6.43
C GLY A 226 6.73 -15.16 -5.70
N PRO A 227 6.17 -14.43 -4.72
CA PRO A 227 5.10 -14.92 -3.86
C PRO A 227 3.80 -15.11 -4.63
N ILE A 228 3.02 -16.12 -4.19
CA ILE A 228 1.64 -16.26 -4.66
C ILE A 228 0.77 -15.14 -4.09
N TYR A 229 -0.25 -14.71 -4.82
CA TYR A 229 -1.19 -13.69 -4.33
C TYR A 229 -2.66 -13.97 -4.62
N SER A 230 -2.95 -14.73 -5.68
CA SER A 230 -4.32 -15.05 -6.05
C SER A 230 -4.40 -16.38 -6.80
N TRP A 231 -5.60 -16.91 -6.92
CA TRP A 231 -5.89 -18.09 -7.73
C TRP A 231 -6.48 -17.70 -9.08
N ASP A 232 -5.89 -18.18 -10.18
CA ASP A 232 -6.44 -18.04 -11.53
C ASP A 232 -7.44 -19.19 -11.77
N PHE A 233 -8.74 -18.86 -11.82
CA PHE A 233 -9.81 -19.83 -12.01
C PHE A 233 -9.83 -20.43 -13.41
N ASP A 234 -9.44 -19.66 -14.43
CA ASP A 234 -9.44 -20.11 -15.82
C ASP A 234 -8.26 -21.04 -16.07
N LYS A 235 -7.07 -20.65 -15.58
CA LYS A 235 -5.83 -21.42 -15.76
C LYS A 235 -5.61 -22.50 -14.70
N GLN A 236 -6.45 -22.54 -13.66
CA GLN A 236 -6.35 -23.49 -12.53
C GLN A 236 -4.94 -23.52 -11.92
N ARG A 237 -4.37 -22.34 -11.65
CA ARG A 237 -3.03 -22.20 -11.07
C ARG A 237 -2.92 -20.97 -10.16
N TRP A 238 -1.91 -20.98 -9.29
CA TRP A 238 -1.56 -19.81 -8.50
C TRP A 238 -0.93 -18.72 -9.37
N ASN A 239 -1.45 -17.49 -9.25
CA ASN A 239 -0.79 -16.30 -9.77
C ASN A 239 0.32 -15.90 -8.81
N ARG A 240 1.46 -15.50 -9.39
CA ARG A 240 2.65 -15.08 -8.66
C ARG A 240 3.06 -13.68 -9.04
N TRP A 241 3.65 -12.98 -8.08
CA TRP A 241 4.27 -11.69 -8.29
C TRP A 241 5.62 -11.83 -8.97
N LYS A 242 5.61 -11.69 -10.29
CA LYS A 242 6.83 -11.76 -11.08
C LYS A 242 7.20 -10.39 -11.62
N PHE A 243 8.17 -9.75 -10.99
CA PHE A 243 8.83 -8.57 -11.57
C PHE A 243 9.86 -8.98 -12.61
N GLN A 244 10.16 -8.08 -13.55
CA GLN A 244 11.15 -8.32 -14.59
C GLN A 244 12.54 -8.66 -14.02
N MET A 245 12.85 -8.20 -12.81
CA MET A 245 14.12 -8.45 -12.11
C MET A 245 14.03 -9.50 -10.99
N GLY A 246 12.86 -10.15 -10.79
CA GLY A 246 12.59 -11.05 -9.66
C GLY A 246 12.12 -10.31 -8.39
N TYR A 247 11.77 -11.05 -7.35
CA TYR A 247 11.23 -10.52 -6.09
C TYR A 247 12.33 -10.48 -5.02
N GLU A 248 12.64 -9.31 -4.44
CA GLU A 248 13.62 -9.21 -3.35
C GLU A 248 13.05 -9.86 -2.08
N ILE A 249 13.86 -10.69 -1.42
CA ILE A 249 13.51 -11.33 -0.16
C ILE A 249 14.67 -11.22 0.84
N ILE A 250 14.31 -11.29 2.12
CA ILE A 250 15.25 -11.38 3.22
C ILE A 250 15.40 -12.84 3.64
N LEU A 251 16.64 -13.33 3.67
CA LEU A 251 17.00 -14.67 4.14
C LEU A 251 17.63 -14.57 5.53
N LYS A 252 17.13 -15.34 6.48
CA LYS A 252 17.78 -15.56 7.78
C LYS A 252 18.51 -16.90 7.74
N ILE A 253 19.85 -16.87 7.62
CA ILE A 253 20.67 -18.09 7.52
C ILE A 253 21.03 -18.59 8.91
N LEU A 254 20.64 -19.82 9.22
CA LEU A 254 20.95 -20.48 10.49
C LEU A 254 22.41 -20.92 10.54
N ASN A 255 23.13 -20.47 11.58
CA ASN A 255 24.55 -20.78 11.77
C ASN A 255 24.82 -22.26 12.13
N ASN A 256 23.79 -23.06 12.48
CA ASN A 256 23.89 -24.50 12.74
C ASN A 256 22.57 -25.22 12.40
N SER A 257 22.64 -26.25 11.54
CA SER A 257 21.48 -27.06 11.12
C SER A 257 20.90 -27.97 12.22
N SER A 258 21.67 -28.21 13.28
CA SER A 258 21.22 -28.99 14.46
C SER A 258 20.26 -28.23 15.39
N ASN A 259 19.98 -26.95 15.11
CA ASN A 259 19.17 -26.05 15.95
C ASN A 259 17.77 -25.74 15.38
N LEU A 260 17.25 -26.55 14.45
CA LEU A 260 15.81 -26.56 14.11
C LEU A 260 15.00 -27.07 15.32
N SER A 261 14.97 -26.25 16.37
CA SER A 261 14.13 -26.44 17.55
C SER A 261 12.79 -25.73 17.33
N SER A 262 11.76 -26.13 18.06
CA SER A 262 10.43 -25.48 18.03
C SER A 262 10.52 -23.95 18.18
N LYS A 263 11.53 -23.44 18.91
CA LYS A 263 11.76 -22.00 19.12
C LYS A 263 11.99 -21.19 17.84
N PHE A 264 12.52 -21.81 16.77
CA PHE A 264 12.71 -21.09 15.50
C PHE A 264 11.39 -20.87 14.76
N LEU A 265 10.45 -21.82 14.88
CA LEU A 265 9.14 -21.69 14.27
C LEU A 265 8.24 -20.70 15.01
N ASP A 266 8.52 -20.44 16.30
CA ASP A 266 7.84 -19.38 17.07
C ASP A 266 8.22 -17.96 16.58
N GLU A 267 9.27 -17.81 15.76
CA GLU A 267 9.70 -16.53 15.16
C GLU A 267 9.20 -16.29 13.72
N VAL A 268 8.53 -17.28 13.11
CA VAL A 268 7.99 -17.25 11.74
C VAL A 268 6.49 -17.02 11.78
#